data_AF-A0A258SG05-F1
#
_entry.id   AF-A0A258SG05-F1
#
_cell.length_a   1.000
_cell.length_b   1.000
_cell.length_c   1.000
_cell.angle_alpha   90.00
_cell.angle_beta   90.00
_cell.angle_gamma   90.00
#
_symmetry.space_group_name_H-M   'P 1'
#
loop_
_entity.id
_entity.type
_entity.pdbx_description
1 polymer ?
#
loop_
_entity_poly.entity_id
_entity_poly.type
_entity_poly.pdbx_seq_one_letter_code
_entity_poly.pdbx_strand_id
1 'polypeptide(L)'
;MRMFFAALLLLVGLSSPALAQLDPASAGAWADAQFGAPVAEGRASAATVAIVQGGKVLLVRNYGDGDRANKSPIAPPRDRFIIASTTKTFTATAIALLVQDGRIASLDDPANTYLKRLKLPDGFGRAVTIRQLLTHSAGYEERGFGVGAAGERTAPATADYVRAHLPAIVRQPGSRIVYANIDPAILGMVVEDITGMTMRDFLAKRLLAPLGMKDTELAYSTATTARLVRPYTGNRAAPWDINAPFFAPTGSIHTTAADMATYINAQLGHAPGVLPPGTVARLHGPLARNGAALDSLAMAFFVSQWNGAKIVGHAGAFSGFSTDMYLIPGSDIGVFYTWAGSPEPGKGEPLDYGKLQASFLTLALGKFLAPAPLAVQPDPSAFYGRYWDERRPQTTFESIVGASAVQTVAPAPGNRLTINGKGPYYAFAPNSYTMVNDDGRPGGVIAFDGERLLQRVGYATRVSGLGDPGTQTTLTLGALVVLLTGVLGAIWMRGRARLIAPLIALVALVVPLVLFVLPPGLEPSIIGGDATPFIVLKIALVAIVALAAWLGWTLATAKPGLLARIHGGLIGIAAVVLIVPFAFFHLV
;
A
#
# COMPACT_ATOMS: atom_id res chain seq x y z
N MET A 1 -24.12 -59.79 -45.51
CA MET A 1 -22.86 -59.15 -45.88
C MET A 1 -22.68 -57.91 -45.01
N ARG A 2 -21.73 -57.92 -44.04
CA ARG A 2 -20.94 -56.78 -43.51
C ARG A 2 -21.72 -55.57 -42.94
N MET A 3 -21.53 -55.06 -41.72
CA MET A 3 -20.38 -54.99 -40.82
C MET A 3 -20.87 -54.65 -39.40
N PHE A 4 -20.29 -55.31 -38.40
CA PHE A 4 -20.29 -54.88 -37.00
C PHE A 4 -19.37 -53.65 -36.85
N PHE A 5 -19.84 -52.56 -36.24
CA PHE A 5 -18.98 -51.53 -35.67
C PHE A 5 -19.04 -51.65 -34.15
N ALA A 6 -18.01 -52.28 -33.58
CA ALA A 6 -17.77 -52.25 -32.14
C ALA A 6 -17.19 -50.88 -31.78
N ALA A 7 -17.95 -50.06 -31.07
CA ALA A 7 -17.44 -48.83 -30.47
C ALA A 7 -16.60 -49.21 -29.23
N LEU A 8 -15.28 -49.16 -29.38
CA LEU A 8 -14.33 -49.27 -28.28
C LEU A 8 -14.40 -47.97 -27.46
N LEU A 9 -15.13 -48.01 -26.35
CA LEU A 9 -15.07 -46.97 -25.30
C LEU A 9 -13.68 -47.01 -24.68
N LEU A 10 -12.77 -46.14 -25.16
CA LEU A 10 -11.57 -45.78 -24.42
C LEU A 10 -12.01 -45.03 -23.16
N LEU A 11 -12.11 -45.76 -22.05
CA LEU A 11 -12.01 -45.19 -20.71
C LEU A 11 -10.59 -44.61 -20.58
N VAL A 12 -10.39 -43.39 -21.07
CA VAL A 12 -9.33 -42.53 -20.56
C VAL A 12 -9.73 -42.23 -19.13
N GLY A 13 -9.23 -43.05 -18.20
CA GLY A 13 -9.26 -42.71 -16.79
C GLY A 13 -8.62 -41.34 -16.66
N LEU A 14 -9.44 -40.32 -16.39
CA LEU A 14 -8.99 -39.07 -15.83
C LEU A 14 -8.45 -39.41 -14.44
N SER A 15 -7.22 -39.95 -14.39
CA SER A 15 -6.42 -39.84 -13.19
C SER A 15 -6.29 -38.35 -12.94
N SER A 16 -7.02 -37.84 -11.95
CA SER A 16 -6.71 -36.54 -11.38
C SER A 16 -5.20 -36.55 -11.15
N PRO A 17 -4.43 -35.60 -11.74
CA PRO A 17 -2.99 -35.61 -11.55
C PRO A 17 -2.77 -35.63 -10.04
N ALA A 18 -2.14 -36.71 -9.55
CA ALA A 18 -1.79 -36.80 -8.15
C ALA A 18 -1.07 -35.49 -7.80
N LEU A 19 -1.57 -34.78 -6.79
CA LEU A 19 -1.00 -33.52 -6.36
C LEU A 19 0.50 -33.76 -6.17
N ALA A 20 1.33 -33.09 -6.97
CA ALA A 20 2.77 -33.27 -6.88
C ALA A 20 3.20 -32.95 -5.43
N GLN A 21 3.69 -33.97 -4.74
CA GLN A 21 4.07 -33.83 -3.34
C GLN A 21 5.38 -33.03 -3.28
N LEU A 22 5.36 -31.95 -2.50
CA LEU A 22 6.53 -31.14 -2.26
C LEU A 22 7.48 -31.93 -1.36
N ASP A 23 8.68 -32.20 -1.85
CA ASP A 23 9.71 -32.91 -1.10
C ASP A 23 10.16 -32.07 0.11
N PRO A 24 10.06 -32.59 1.36
CA PRO A 24 10.50 -31.87 2.55
C PRO A 24 11.96 -31.45 2.52
N ALA A 25 12.85 -32.25 1.91
CA ALA A 25 14.27 -31.92 1.83
C ALA A 25 14.52 -30.71 0.92
N SER A 26 13.88 -30.69 -0.25
CA SER A 26 13.91 -29.56 -1.19
C SER A 26 13.31 -28.28 -0.59
N ALA A 27 12.19 -28.40 0.15
CA ALA A 27 11.59 -27.28 0.87
C ALA A 27 12.51 -26.74 1.98
N GLY A 28 13.18 -27.64 2.72
CA GLY A 28 14.18 -27.27 3.72
C GLY A 28 15.38 -26.54 3.13
N ALA A 29 15.96 -27.09 2.05
CA ALA A 29 17.08 -26.47 1.35
C ALA A 29 16.72 -25.08 0.78
N TRP A 30 15.50 -24.93 0.27
CA TRP A 30 14.99 -23.63 -0.16
C TRP A 30 14.94 -22.64 1.01
N ALA A 31 14.37 -23.03 2.16
CA ALA A 31 14.28 -22.14 3.31
C ALA A 31 15.68 -21.75 3.85
N ASP A 32 16.61 -22.70 3.92
CA ASP A 32 17.97 -22.44 4.37
C ASP A 32 18.71 -21.48 3.42
N ALA A 33 18.53 -21.63 2.11
CA ALA A 33 19.12 -20.73 1.12
C ALA A 33 18.50 -19.34 1.10
N GLN A 34 17.17 -19.25 1.25
CA GLN A 34 16.43 -17.99 1.12
C GLN A 34 16.31 -17.18 2.42
N PHE A 35 16.54 -17.79 3.57
CA PHE A 35 16.43 -17.13 4.89
C PHE A 35 17.63 -17.40 5.79
N GLY A 36 18.11 -18.65 5.85
CA GLY A 36 19.28 -19.00 6.66
C GLY A 36 20.55 -18.26 6.24
N ALA A 37 20.93 -18.36 4.97
CA ALA A 37 22.10 -17.67 4.44
C ALA A 37 22.00 -16.13 4.56
N PRO A 38 20.90 -15.47 4.15
CA PRO A 38 20.76 -14.02 4.32
C PRO A 38 20.83 -13.55 5.78
N VAL A 39 20.29 -14.32 6.73
CA VAL A 39 20.40 -14.00 8.16
C VAL A 39 21.85 -14.15 8.64
N ALA A 40 22.54 -15.22 8.26
CA ALA A 40 23.96 -15.42 8.59
C ALA A 40 24.87 -14.33 7.99
N GLU A 41 24.50 -13.77 6.84
CA GLU A 41 25.19 -12.66 6.16
C GLU A 41 24.91 -11.28 6.78
N GLY A 42 23.93 -11.18 7.69
CA GLY A 42 23.51 -9.91 8.30
C GLY A 42 22.58 -9.07 7.41
N ARG A 43 21.88 -9.69 6.46
CA ARG A 43 20.88 -9.05 5.59
C ARG A 43 19.47 -8.98 6.20
N ALA A 44 19.24 -9.79 7.24
CA ALA A 44 18.11 -9.75 8.15
C ALA A 44 18.58 -10.17 9.55
N SER A 45 17.92 -9.70 10.61
CA SER A 45 18.29 -10.08 11.99
C SER A 45 17.68 -11.41 12.41
N ALA A 46 16.50 -11.72 11.88
CA ALA A 46 15.77 -12.93 12.20
C ALA A 46 14.79 -13.28 11.08
N ALA A 47 14.47 -14.56 10.92
CA ALA A 47 13.42 -15.02 10.01
C ALA A 47 12.75 -16.30 10.52
N THR A 48 11.50 -16.50 10.13
CA THR A 48 10.79 -17.76 10.35
C THR A 48 9.97 -18.14 9.12
N VAL A 49 9.85 -19.44 8.87
CA VAL A 49 9.21 -20.03 7.69
C VAL A 49 8.34 -21.20 8.14
N ALA A 50 7.12 -21.28 7.61
CA ALA A 50 6.25 -22.44 7.67
C ALA A 50 5.76 -22.84 6.28
N ILE A 51 5.80 -24.13 5.98
CA ILE A 51 5.25 -24.72 4.76
C ILE A 51 4.34 -25.86 5.16
N VAL A 52 3.14 -25.91 4.60
CA VAL A 52 2.18 -27.00 4.79
C VAL A 52 1.79 -27.58 3.45
N GLN A 53 1.46 -28.87 3.46
CA GLN A 53 0.83 -29.53 2.33
C GLN A 53 -0.07 -30.67 2.83
N GLY A 54 -1.23 -30.89 2.21
CA GLY A 54 -2.04 -32.07 2.54
C GLY A 54 -2.63 -32.03 3.96
N GLY A 55 -2.89 -30.83 4.50
CA GLY A 55 -3.31 -30.62 5.89
C GLY A 55 -2.23 -30.87 6.95
N LYS A 56 -0.97 -31.07 6.54
CA LYS A 56 0.16 -31.38 7.43
C LYS A 56 1.23 -30.30 7.34
N VAL A 57 1.88 -30.05 8.47
CA VAL A 57 3.08 -29.19 8.52
C VAL A 57 4.24 -29.94 7.89
N LEU A 58 4.74 -29.45 6.75
CA LEU A 58 5.88 -30.01 6.03
C LEU A 58 7.20 -29.50 6.61
N LEU A 59 7.24 -28.21 6.92
CA LEU A 59 8.45 -27.52 7.38
C LEU A 59 8.09 -26.40 8.35
N VAL A 60 8.83 -26.31 9.45
CA VAL A 60 9.01 -25.07 10.21
C VAL A 60 10.50 -24.84 10.41
N ARG A 61 10.97 -23.63 10.08
CA ARG A 61 12.36 -23.21 10.23
C ARG A 61 12.43 -21.81 10.82
N ASN A 62 13.47 -21.58 11.61
CA ASN A 62 13.71 -20.31 12.27
C ASN A 62 15.20 -20.01 12.20
N TYR A 63 15.54 -18.74 11.98
CA TYR A 63 16.90 -18.28 11.76
C TYR A 63 17.14 -16.98 12.53
N GLY A 64 18.33 -16.82 13.10
CA GLY A 64 18.79 -15.58 13.73
C GLY A 64 18.40 -15.41 15.19
N ASP A 65 18.52 -14.17 15.67
CA ASP A 65 18.35 -13.81 17.07
C ASP A 65 16.97 -13.20 17.34
N GLY A 66 16.36 -13.56 18.47
CA GLY A 66 15.09 -12.95 18.91
C GLY A 66 15.31 -11.53 19.44
N ASP A 67 16.43 -11.32 20.14
CA ASP A 67 16.87 -10.02 20.64
C ASP A 67 18.41 -9.99 20.73
N ARG A 68 19.04 -9.28 19.78
CA ARG A 68 20.50 -9.14 19.70
C ARG A 68 21.08 -8.41 20.92
N ALA A 69 20.37 -7.42 21.47
CA ALA A 69 20.85 -6.63 22.60
C ALA A 69 20.92 -7.48 23.89
N ASN A 70 19.94 -8.37 24.06
CA ASN A 70 19.88 -9.30 25.19
C ASN A 70 20.54 -10.65 24.89
N LYS A 71 21.23 -10.80 23.75
CA LYS A 71 21.85 -12.05 23.28
C LYS A 71 20.91 -13.25 23.38
N SER A 72 19.62 -13.02 23.10
CA SER A 72 18.59 -14.05 23.17
C SER A 72 18.42 -14.63 21.76
N PRO A 73 18.81 -15.89 21.52
CA PRO A 73 18.56 -16.52 20.23
C PRO A 73 17.05 -16.62 20.01
N ILE A 74 16.62 -16.79 18.77
CA ILE A 74 15.24 -17.20 18.56
C ILE A 74 15.02 -18.52 19.32
N ALA A 75 13.95 -18.58 20.11
CA ALA A 75 13.50 -19.73 20.86
C ALA A 75 12.11 -20.16 20.35
N PRO A 76 12.04 -20.87 19.20
CA PRO A 76 10.81 -21.43 18.67
C PRO A 76 10.26 -22.51 19.63
N PRO A 77 8.97 -22.86 19.53
CA PRO A 77 7.99 -22.36 18.57
C PRO A 77 7.30 -21.06 19.00
N ARG A 78 7.72 -20.43 20.10
CA ARG A 78 6.93 -19.41 20.80
C ARG A 78 7.28 -17.96 20.43
N ASP A 79 8.35 -17.74 19.65
CA ASP A 79 8.80 -16.38 19.32
C ASP A 79 7.86 -15.77 18.28
N ARG A 80 7.35 -14.59 18.61
CA ARG A 80 6.31 -13.92 17.84
C ARG A 80 6.92 -12.90 16.90
N PHE A 81 6.31 -12.77 15.73
CA PHE A 81 6.63 -11.75 14.73
C PHE A 81 5.37 -10.93 14.43
N ILE A 82 5.57 -9.66 14.08
CA ILE A 82 4.51 -8.80 13.57
C ILE A 82 4.30 -9.12 12.09
N ILE A 83 3.10 -9.57 11.70
CA ILE A 83 2.82 -9.98 10.30
C ILE A 83 2.26 -8.85 9.43
N ALA A 84 2.21 -7.64 9.98
CA ALA A 84 1.78 -6.44 9.27
C ALA A 84 0.45 -6.68 8.53
N SER A 85 0.36 -6.26 7.27
CA SER A 85 -0.88 -6.33 6.48
C SER A 85 -1.44 -7.73 6.23
N THR A 86 -0.68 -8.81 6.45
CA THR A 86 -1.24 -10.18 6.46
C THR A 86 -2.34 -10.32 7.53
N THR A 87 -2.33 -9.48 8.57
CA THR A 87 -3.42 -9.30 9.55
C THR A 87 -4.80 -9.09 8.91
N LYS A 88 -4.88 -8.43 7.74
CA LYS A 88 -6.17 -8.17 7.07
C LYS A 88 -6.90 -9.46 6.69
N THR A 89 -6.17 -10.56 6.50
CA THR A 89 -6.77 -11.88 6.25
C THR A 89 -7.52 -12.40 7.48
N PHE A 90 -7.03 -12.12 8.70
CA PHE A 90 -7.72 -12.43 9.95
C PHE A 90 -8.96 -11.56 10.11
N THR A 91 -8.86 -10.27 9.79
CA THR A 91 -9.99 -9.33 9.80
C THR A 91 -11.08 -9.77 8.82
N ALA A 92 -10.71 -10.14 7.60
CA ALA A 92 -11.64 -10.71 6.63
C ALA A 92 -12.26 -12.03 7.11
N THR A 93 -11.48 -12.90 7.75
CA THR A 93 -11.98 -14.15 8.33
C THR A 93 -13.00 -13.88 9.44
N ALA A 94 -12.80 -12.85 10.28
CA ALA A 94 -13.79 -12.45 11.28
C ALA A 94 -15.12 -12.01 10.64
N ILE A 95 -15.07 -11.22 9.57
CA ILE A 95 -16.26 -10.84 8.80
C ILE A 95 -16.93 -12.06 8.17
N ALA A 96 -16.15 -12.99 7.61
CA ALA A 96 -16.68 -14.23 7.04
C ALA A 96 -17.39 -15.10 8.09
N LEU A 97 -16.86 -15.17 9.31
CA LEU A 97 -17.52 -15.86 10.44
C LEU A 97 -18.83 -15.17 10.84
N LEU A 98 -18.92 -13.84 10.79
CA LEU A 98 -20.17 -13.13 11.04
C LEU A 98 -21.21 -13.36 9.94
N VAL A 99 -20.78 -13.47 8.67
CA VAL A 99 -21.66 -13.88 7.56
C VAL A 99 -22.12 -15.33 7.75
N GLN A 100 -21.23 -16.23 8.14
CA GLN A 100 -21.55 -17.62 8.44
C GLN A 100 -22.59 -17.74 9.56
N ASP A 101 -22.48 -16.91 10.60
CA ASP A 101 -23.44 -16.85 11.71
C ASP A 101 -24.78 -16.18 11.33
N GLY A 102 -24.94 -15.70 10.10
CA GLY A 102 -26.12 -14.94 9.66
C GLY A 102 -26.23 -13.54 10.26
N ARG A 103 -25.15 -13.01 10.82
CA ARG A 103 -25.11 -11.69 11.48
C ARG A 103 -24.79 -10.55 10.51
N ILE A 104 -24.21 -10.88 9.36
CA ILE A 104 -24.11 -10.02 8.19
C ILE A 104 -24.88 -10.72 7.07
N ALA A 105 -25.96 -10.10 6.60
CA ALA A 105 -26.84 -10.70 5.59
C ALA A 105 -26.20 -10.70 4.20
N SER A 106 -25.58 -9.57 3.81
CA SER A 106 -24.89 -9.42 2.54
C SER A 106 -23.61 -8.60 2.67
N LEU A 107 -22.62 -8.90 1.81
CA LEU A 107 -21.45 -8.02 1.67
C LEU A 107 -21.81 -6.70 0.98
N ASP A 108 -22.95 -6.64 0.28
CA ASP A 108 -23.42 -5.43 -0.40
C ASP A 108 -24.23 -4.51 0.51
N ASP A 109 -24.47 -4.93 1.75
CA ASP A 109 -25.12 -4.09 2.74
C ASP A 109 -24.25 -2.86 3.06
N PRO A 110 -24.86 -1.67 3.24
CA PRO A 110 -24.16 -0.51 3.78
C PRO A 110 -23.51 -0.86 5.12
N ALA A 111 -22.25 -0.49 5.34
CA ALA A 111 -21.55 -0.70 6.60
C ALA A 111 -22.27 -0.03 7.77
N ASN A 112 -22.93 1.11 7.51
CA ASN A 112 -23.79 1.83 8.47
C ASN A 112 -24.99 1.01 8.97
N THR A 113 -25.34 -0.12 8.35
CA THR A 113 -26.34 -1.07 8.86
C THR A 113 -25.86 -1.75 10.14
N TYR A 114 -24.55 -1.91 10.29
CA TYR A 114 -23.91 -2.69 11.35
C TYR A 114 -23.19 -1.83 12.39
N LEU A 115 -22.83 -0.60 12.02
CA LEU A 115 -22.19 0.36 12.92
C LEU A 115 -23.23 1.05 13.80
N LYS A 116 -22.99 1.02 15.11
CA LYS A 116 -23.88 1.56 16.15
C LYS A 116 -23.31 2.81 16.81
N ARG A 117 -21.99 2.91 16.93
CA ARG A 117 -21.33 4.03 17.65
C ARG A 117 -20.98 5.22 16.76
N LEU A 118 -20.90 5.02 15.44
CA LEU A 118 -20.57 6.05 14.47
C LEU A 118 -21.31 5.78 13.15
N LYS A 119 -21.75 6.85 12.48
CA LYS A 119 -22.21 6.80 11.09
C LYS A 119 -21.09 7.27 10.17
N LEU A 120 -20.69 6.41 9.22
CA LEU A 120 -19.78 6.77 8.15
C LEU A 120 -20.47 7.76 7.18
N PRO A 121 -19.74 8.74 6.64
CA PRO A 121 -20.28 9.62 5.61
C PRO A 121 -20.55 8.85 4.32
N ASP A 122 -21.55 9.29 3.56
CA ASP A 122 -21.73 8.83 2.19
C ASP A 122 -20.66 9.45 1.29
N GLY A 123 -20.14 8.67 0.35
CA GLY A 123 -19.21 9.13 -0.68
C GLY A 123 -19.94 9.30 -2.00
N PHE A 124 -19.96 10.52 -2.55
CA PHE A 124 -20.60 10.79 -3.85
C PHE A 124 -22.07 10.33 -3.89
N GLY A 125 -22.80 10.54 -2.80
CA GLY A 125 -24.20 10.13 -2.64
C GLY A 125 -24.42 8.63 -2.49
N ARG A 126 -23.36 7.84 -2.25
CA ARG A 126 -23.43 6.38 -2.05
C ARG A 126 -22.87 5.98 -0.69
N ALA A 127 -23.59 5.11 0.01
CA ALA A 127 -23.11 4.50 1.23
C ALA A 127 -21.98 3.51 0.93
N VAL A 128 -20.99 3.45 1.83
CA VAL A 128 -19.92 2.45 1.79
C VAL A 128 -20.45 1.09 2.22
N THR A 129 -20.16 0.04 1.47
CA THR A 129 -20.60 -1.34 1.77
C THR A 129 -19.49 -2.20 2.41
N ILE A 130 -19.85 -3.31 3.03
CA ILE A 130 -18.89 -4.28 3.60
C ILE A 130 -17.94 -4.81 2.51
N ARG A 131 -18.45 -5.10 1.31
CA ARG A 131 -17.68 -5.53 0.14
C ARG A 131 -16.60 -4.50 -0.18
N GLN A 132 -16.97 -3.23 -0.25
CA GLN A 132 -16.06 -2.16 -0.63
C GLN A 132 -14.94 -1.95 0.40
N LEU A 133 -15.22 -2.17 1.69
CA LEU A 133 -14.19 -2.17 2.73
C LEU A 133 -13.26 -3.39 2.59
N LEU A 134 -13.78 -4.58 2.31
CA LEU A 134 -12.99 -5.80 2.10
C LEU A 134 -12.10 -5.73 0.85
N THR A 135 -12.50 -4.98 -0.17
CA THR A 135 -11.81 -4.87 -1.46
C THR A 135 -11.05 -3.58 -1.65
N HIS A 136 -10.89 -2.75 -0.62
CA HIS A 136 -10.23 -1.44 -0.72
C HIS A 136 -10.81 -0.52 -1.81
N SER A 137 -12.12 -0.58 -2.00
CA SER A 137 -12.84 0.23 -2.99
C SER A 137 -13.87 1.15 -2.33
N ALA A 138 -13.75 1.42 -1.03
CA ALA A 138 -14.61 2.38 -0.32
C ALA A 138 -14.32 3.84 -0.72
N GLY A 139 -13.15 4.11 -1.28
CA GLY A 139 -12.79 5.43 -1.84
C GLY A 139 -12.13 6.40 -0.85
N TYR A 140 -11.79 5.94 0.36
CA TYR A 140 -11.05 6.71 1.36
C TYR A 140 -9.62 7.01 0.92
N GLU A 141 -9.18 8.27 1.03
CA GLU A 141 -7.76 8.61 0.86
C GLU A 141 -6.86 7.85 1.86
N GLU A 142 -5.59 7.70 1.50
CA GLU A 142 -4.61 7.13 2.42
C GLU A 142 -4.05 8.23 3.31
N ARG A 143 -3.84 7.97 4.60
CA ARG A 143 -3.18 8.91 5.52
C ARG A 143 -1.94 8.26 6.13
N GLY A 144 -0.95 9.08 6.50
CA GLY A 144 0.23 8.59 7.21
C GLY A 144 -0.19 7.91 8.52
N PHE A 145 0.10 6.63 8.65
CA PHE A 145 -0.40 5.84 9.78
C PHE A 145 0.24 6.22 11.10
N GLY A 146 -0.61 6.33 12.12
CA GLY A 146 -0.25 6.37 13.53
C GLY A 146 0.04 5.00 14.14
N VAL A 147 0.67 4.08 13.42
CA VAL A 147 1.31 2.94 14.10
C VAL A 147 2.55 3.49 14.81
N GLY A 148 2.34 4.02 16.01
CA GLY A 148 3.32 4.79 16.80
C GLY A 148 2.92 6.24 17.14
N ALA A 149 1.76 6.73 16.69
CA ALA A 149 1.30 8.08 17.08
C ALA A 149 0.71 8.07 18.49
N ALA A 150 0.97 9.12 19.27
CA ALA A 150 0.29 9.34 20.54
C ALA A 150 -1.20 9.57 20.28
N GLY A 151 -2.07 8.71 20.81
CA GLY A 151 -3.51 8.76 20.61
C GLY A 151 -4.27 7.89 21.61
N GLU A 152 -5.53 7.59 21.30
CA GLU A 152 -6.39 6.75 22.14
C GLU A 152 -5.83 5.32 22.24
N ARG A 153 -5.58 4.88 23.47
CA ARG A 153 -5.01 3.55 23.78
C ARG A 153 -6.07 2.55 24.25
N THR A 154 -7.33 2.94 24.21
CA THR A 154 -8.48 2.13 24.61
C THR A 154 -9.07 1.37 23.43
N ALA A 155 -9.65 0.21 23.74
CA ALA A 155 -10.35 -0.65 22.80
C ALA A 155 -11.69 -1.06 23.43
N PRO A 156 -12.82 -0.92 22.72
CA PRO A 156 -12.97 -0.27 21.42
C PRO A 156 -12.60 1.22 21.47
N ALA A 157 -12.18 1.79 20.33
CA ALA A 157 -11.91 3.23 20.25
C ALA A 157 -13.20 4.05 20.37
N THR A 158 -13.12 5.25 20.95
CA THR A 158 -14.27 6.17 21.07
C THR A 158 -14.74 6.65 19.69
N ALA A 159 -16.02 7.01 19.59
CA ALA A 159 -16.58 7.57 18.36
C ALA A 159 -15.89 8.87 17.93
N ASP A 160 -15.47 9.71 18.90
CA ASP A 160 -14.78 10.96 18.63
C ASP A 160 -13.38 10.74 18.07
N TYR A 161 -12.64 9.77 18.61
CA TYR A 161 -11.34 9.39 18.05
C TYR A 161 -11.47 8.86 16.63
N VAL A 162 -12.42 7.95 16.38
CA VAL A 162 -12.64 7.44 15.01
C VAL A 162 -13.01 8.58 14.07
N ARG A 163 -13.90 9.50 14.48
CA ARG A 163 -14.30 10.65 13.65
C ARG A 163 -13.11 11.56 13.32
N ALA A 164 -12.21 11.79 14.26
CA ALA A 164 -11.01 12.60 14.05
C ALA A 164 -10.00 11.94 13.11
N HIS A 165 -9.98 10.61 13.04
CA HIS A 165 -9.01 9.83 12.25
C HIS A 165 -9.59 9.24 10.96
N LEU A 166 -10.89 9.40 10.71
CA LEU A 166 -11.54 8.94 9.49
C LEU A 166 -11.11 9.81 8.30
N PRO A 167 -10.47 9.24 7.27
CA PRO A 167 -10.09 9.98 6.08
C PRO A 167 -11.29 10.42 5.24
N ALA A 168 -11.08 11.38 4.34
CA ALA A 168 -12.12 11.78 3.39
C ALA A 168 -12.34 10.70 2.33
N ILE A 169 -13.61 10.52 1.92
CA ILE A 169 -13.94 9.75 0.71
C ILE A 169 -13.72 10.67 -0.49
N VAL A 170 -12.66 10.42 -1.24
CA VAL A 170 -12.24 11.26 -2.38
C VAL A 170 -12.47 10.57 -3.72
N ARG A 171 -12.99 9.34 -3.68
CA ARG A 171 -13.36 8.56 -4.87
C ARG A 171 -14.72 7.91 -4.64
N GLN A 172 -15.48 7.77 -5.72
CA GLN A 172 -16.78 7.11 -5.66
C GLN A 172 -16.64 5.66 -5.14
N PRO A 173 -17.36 5.27 -4.09
CA PRO A 173 -17.32 3.90 -3.59
C PRO A 173 -17.67 2.89 -4.68
N GLY A 174 -16.86 1.83 -4.79
CA GLY A 174 -16.95 0.77 -5.80
C GLY A 174 -16.32 1.09 -7.15
N SER A 175 -15.84 2.32 -7.39
CA SER A 175 -15.32 2.70 -8.72
C SER A 175 -13.97 2.08 -9.08
N ARG A 176 -13.07 1.90 -8.09
CA ARG A 176 -11.78 1.22 -8.24
C ARG A 176 -11.19 0.82 -6.90
N ILE A 177 -10.25 -0.11 -6.95
CA ILE A 177 -9.45 -0.61 -5.84
C ILE A 177 -8.23 0.29 -5.67
N VAL A 178 -8.15 0.96 -4.52
CA VAL A 178 -7.00 1.74 -4.07
C VAL A 178 -6.77 1.40 -2.61
N TYR A 179 -5.65 0.73 -2.32
CA TYR A 179 -5.35 0.21 -0.99
C TYR A 179 -5.44 1.29 0.10
N ALA A 180 -6.28 1.09 1.11
CA ALA A 180 -6.42 2.01 2.24
C ALA A 180 -6.56 1.21 3.55
N ASN A 181 -5.72 1.50 4.56
CA ASN A 181 -5.80 0.71 5.79
C ASN A 181 -6.95 1.14 6.71
N ILE A 182 -7.61 2.27 6.47
CA ILE A 182 -8.83 2.61 7.20
C ILE A 182 -9.93 1.56 6.98
N ASP A 183 -9.98 0.92 5.81
CA ASP A 183 -11.03 -0.03 5.48
C ASP A 183 -11.08 -1.22 6.46
N PRO A 184 -9.98 -1.96 6.71
CA PRO A 184 -9.98 -3.00 7.72
C PRO A 184 -10.14 -2.50 9.16
N ALA A 185 -9.75 -1.26 9.48
CA ALA A 185 -10.02 -0.69 10.80
C ALA A 185 -11.53 -0.52 11.03
N ILE A 186 -12.26 -0.04 10.02
CA ILE A 186 -13.73 0.04 10.03
C ILE A 186 -14.35 -1.37 10.11
N LEU A 187 -13.82 -2.36 9.39
CA LEU A 187 -14.30 -3.75 9.51
C LEU A 187 -14.11 -4.29 10.94
N GLY A 188 -13.03 -3.93 11.63
CA GLY A 188 -12.87 -4.20 13.06
C GLY A 188 -14.00 -3.61 13.90
N MET A 189 -14.37 -2.34 13.67
CA MET A 189 -15.50 -1.72 14.35
C MET A 189 -16.84 -2.40 14.04
N VAL A 190 -17.05 -2.88 12.82
CA VAL A 190 -18.25 -3.66 12.46
C VAL A 190 -18.34 -4.92 13.32
N VAL A 191 -17.23 -5.64 13.50
CA VAL A 191 -17.19 -6.81 14.39
C VAL A 191 -17.55 -6.42 15.82
N GLU A 192 -16.97 -5.33 16.32
CA GLU A 192 -17.23 -4.84 17.68
C GLU A 192 -18.69 -4.46 17.91
N ASP A 193 -19.27 -3.67 16.99
CA ASP A 193 -20.64 -3.15 17.15
C ASP A 193 -21.70 -4.24 16.96
N ILE A 194 -21.45 -5.21 16.09
CA ILE A 194 -22.28 -6.40 15.96
C ILE A 194 -22.20 -7.22 17.25
N THR A 195 -20.99 -7.57 17.71
CA THR A 195 -20.77 -8.62 18.74
C THR A 195 -20.80 -8.13 20.18
N GLY A 196 -20.49 -6.86 20.44
CA GLY A 196 -20.18 -6.34 21.77
C GLY A 196 -18.81 -6.79 22.32
N MET A 197 -18.02 -7.54 21.55
CA MET A 197 -16.66 -7.96 21.92
C MET A 197 -15.64 -7.04 21.25
N THR A 198 -14.48 -6.83 21.87
CA THR A 198 -13.37 -6.19 21.13
C THR A 198 -12.94 -7.08 19.96
N MET A 199 -12.38 -6.50 18.90
CA MET A 199 -11.91 -7.28 17.75
C MET A 199 -10.86 -8.34 18.17
N ARG A 200 -9.98 -8.02 19.13
CA ARG A 200 -9.03 -8.97 19.74
C ARG A 200 -9.75 -10.15 20.39
N ASP A 201 -10.76 -9.89 21.22
CA ASP A 201 -11.44 -10.95 21.97
C ASP A 201 -12.32 -11.81 21.06
N PHE A 202 -12.93 -11.20 20.03
CA PHE A 202 -13.66 -11.94 19.02
C PHE A 202 -12.76 -12.92 18.27
N LEU A 203 -11.61 -12.45 17.76
CA LEU A 203 -10.64 -13.33 17.09
C LEU A 203 -10.14 -14.44 18.03
N ALA A 204 -9.77 -14.09 19.26
CA ALA A 204 -9.31 -15.05 20.25
C ALA A 204 -10.35 -16.16 20.48
N LYS A 205 -11.61 -15.80 20.69
CA LYS A 205 -12.69 -16.74 21.00
C LYS A 205 -13.18 -17.54 19.79
N ARG A 206 -13.31 -16.91 18.63
CA ARG A 206 -14.02 -17.48 17.47
C ARG A 206 -13.11 -18.12 16.43
N LEU A 207 -11.82 -17.77 16.44
CA LEU A 207 -10.86 -18.25 15.45
C LEU A 207 -9.65 -18.89 16.12
N LEU A 208 -8.92 -18.14 16.94
CA LEU A 208 -7.61 -18.57 17.43
C LEU A 208 -7.70 -19.76 18.41
N ALA A 209 -8.56 -19.66 19.43
CA ALA A 209 -8.71 -20.73 20.42
C ALA A 209 -9.29 -22.04 19.81
N PRO A 210 -10.34 -22.00 18.96
CA PRO A 210 -10.84 -23.20 18.27
C PRO A 210 -9.81 -23.86 17.34
N LEU A 211 -8.90 -23.09 16.74
CA LEU A 211 -7.79 -23.61 15.94
C LEU A 211 -6.58 -24.04 16.79
N GLY A 212 -6.55 -23.71 18.09
CA GLY A 212 -5.41 -24.01 18.95
C GLY A 212 -4.19 -23.09 18.74
N MET A 213 -4.39 -21.91 18.15
CA MET A 213 -3.34 -20.91 17.90
C MET A 213 -3.02 -20.11 19.18
N LYS A 214 -2.28 -20.73 20.11
CA LYS A 214 -2.05 -20.21 21.48
C LYS A 214 -1.01 -19.09 21.54
N ASP A 215 -0.17 -18.97 20.52
CA ASP A 215 0.90 -17.99 20.44
C ASP A 215 0.59 -16.87 19.43
N THR A 216 -0.70 -16.67 19.16
CA THR A 216 -1.22 -15.64 18.27
C THR A 216 -2.15 -14.69 19.00
N GLU A 217 -2.02 -13.40 18.74
CA GLU A 217 -2.96 -12.39 19.23
C GLU A 217 -3.07 -11.21 18.26
N LEU A 218 -4.22 -10.53 18.27
CA LEU A 218 -4.33 -9.18 17.74
C LEU A 218 -3.85 -8.21 18.83
N ALA A 219 -2.61 -7.75 18.70
CA ALA A 219 -2.00 -6.89 19.69
C ALA A 219 -2.41 -5.43 19.50
N TYR A 220 -2.75 -4.76 20.59
CA TYR A 220 -2.94 -3.30 20.59
C TYR A 220 -1.65 -2.54 20.85
N SER A 221 -0.67 -3.22 21.48
CA SER A 221 0.66 -2.69 21.67
C SER A 221 1.75 -3.75 21.61
N THR A 222 2.92 -3.37 21.10
CA THR A 222 4.14 -4.17 21.19
C THR A 222 4.60 -4.36 22.62
N ALA A 223 4.39 -3.38 23.50
CA ALA A 223 4.85 -3.41 24.89
C ALA A 223 4.23 -4.54 25.72
N THR A 224 3.06 -5.03 25.33
CA THR A 224 2.35 -6.11 26.02
C THR A 224 2.59 -7.49 25.42
N THR A 225 3.31 -7.57 24.30
CA THR A 225 3.54 -8.84 23.60
C THR A 225 4.77 -9.53 24.15
N ALA A 226 4.57 -10.67 24.82
CA ALA A 226 5.68 -11.49 25.29
C ALA A 226 6.40 -12.16 24.10
N ARG A 227 7.73 -12.26 24.21
CA ARG A 227 8.59 -12.99 23.25
C ARG A 227 8.46 -12.50 21.80
N LEU A 228 8.21 -11.20 21.64
CA LEU A 228 8.20 -10.55 20.34
C LEU A 228 9.64 -10.32 19.87
N VAL A 229 9.96 -10.83 18.68
CA VAL A 229 11.26 -10.63 18.02
C VAL A 229 11.48 -9.13 17.83
N ARG A 230 12.72 -8.67 18.04
CA ARG A 230 13.09 -7.26 17.82
C ARG A 230 13.76 -7.11 16.46
N PRO A 231 13.28 -6.18 15.60
CA PRO A 231 13.92 -5.95 14.32
C PRO A 231 15.14 -5.05 14.46
N TYR A 232 16.22 -5.37 13.75
CA TYR A 232 17.43 -4.56 13.72
C TYR A 232 17.78 -4.09 12.30
N THR A 233 18.11 -2.81 12.17
CA THR A 233 18.80 -2.28 10.99
C THR A 233 20.27 -2.14 11.36
N GLY A 234 21.04 -3.13 10.94
CA GLY A 234 22.38 -3.38 11.45
C GLY A 234 22.45 -3.57 12.96
N ASN A 235 23.22 -2.72 13.66
CA ASN A 235 23.34 -2.79 15.13
C ASN A 235 22.25 -2.00 15.87
N ARG A 236 21.40 -1.25 15.15
CA ARG A 236 20.39 -0.40 15.75
C ARG A 236 19.04 -1.09 15.70
N ALA A 237 18.30 -1.11 16.81
CA ALA A 237 16.91 -1.52 16.79
C ALA A 237 16.12 -0.59 15.85
N ALA A 238 15.46 -1.17 14.84
CA ALA A 238 14.56 -0.41 13.97
C ALA A 238 13.36 0.05 14.79
N PRO A 239 12.76 1.24 14.58
CA PRO A 239 11.51 1.60 15.24
C PRO A 239 10.46 0.54 14.94
N TRP A 240 9.73 0.05 15.94
CA TRP A 240 8.83 -1.10 15.77
C TRP A 240 7.59 -1.01 16.65
N ASP A 241 7.41 0.09 17.37
CA ASP A 241 6.34 0.18 18.36
C ASP A 241 4.96 0.36 17.73
N ILE A 242 4.05 -0.50 18.17
CA ILE A 242 2.62 -0.40 17.90
C ILE A 242 1.95 0.10 19.17
N ASN A 243 1.06 1.07 19.02
CA ASN A 243 0.15 1.51 20.08
C ASN A 243 -1.09 2.17 19.46
N ALA A 244 -1.89 1.38 18.75
CA ALA A 244 -3.01 1.88 17.98
C ALA A 244 -4.15 0.85 17.91
N PRO A 245 -4.94 0.69 18.99
CA PRO A 245 -6.00 -0.33 19.03
C PRO A 245 -6.99 -0.25 17.86
N PHE A 246 -7.39 0.97 17.46
CA PHE A 246 -8.30 1.18 16.33
C PHE A 246 -7.75 0.63 15.01
N PHE A 247 -6.44 0.80 14.77
CA PHE A 247 -5.78 0.34 13.54
C PHE A 247 -5.17 -1.08 13.67
N ALA A 248 -5.29 -1.73 14.83
CA ALA A 248 -4.79 -3.09 15.01
C ALA A 248 -5.31 -4.10 13.96
N PRO A 249 -6.61 -4.08 13.56
CA PRO A 249 -7.16 -4.98 12.53
C PRO A 249 -6.52 -4.83 11.14
N THR A 250 -5.68 -3.82 10.95
CA THR A 250 -5.00 -3.54 9.68
C THR A 250 -3.63 -4.21 9.60
N GLY A 251 -2.99 -4.49 10.73
CA GLY A 251 -1.54 -4.68 10.75
C GLY A 251 -0.91 -5.32 11.99
N SER A 252 -1.67 -5.69 13.02
CA SER A 252 -1.11 -5.97 14.36
C SER A 252 -1.34 -7.39 14.89
N ILE A 253 -1.48 -8.39 14.02
CA ILE A 253 -1.34 -9.78 14.47
C ILE A 253 0.11 -10.06 14.79
N HIS A 254 0.35 -10.54 16.01
CA HIS A 254 1.62 -11.06 16.47
C HIS A 254 1.48 -12.57 16.61
N THR A 255 2.33 -13.34 15.92
CA THR A 255 2.14 -14.80 15.77
C THR A 255 3.46 -15.53 15.54
N THR A 256 3.41 -16.85 15.51
CA THR A 256 4.54 -17.76 15.27
C THR A 256 4.34 -18.49 13.94
N ALA A 257 5.42 -19.03 13.36
CA ALA A 257 5.29 -19.85 12.15
C ALA A 257 4.44 -21.12 12.38
N ALA A 258 4.46 -21.70 13.59
CA ALA A 258 3.66 -22.87 13.92
C ALA A 258 2.16 -22.56 13.92
N ASP A 259 1.75 -21.45 14.54
CA ASP A 259 0.36 -21.01 14.53
C ASP A 259 -0.09 -20.61 13.12
N MET A 260 0.77 -19.95 12.35
CA MET A 260 0.46 -19.61 10.95
C MET A 260 0.32 -20.85 10.07
N ALA A 261 1.07 -21.93 10.32
CA ALA A 261 0.86 -23.21 9.64
C ALA A 261 -0.56 -23.76 9.90
N THR A 262 -1.04 -23.65 11.15
CA THR A 262 -2.41 -24.02 11.52
C THR A 262 -3.45 -23.15 10.84
N TYR A 263 -3.25 -21.82 10.81
CA TYR A 263 -4.15 -20.89 10.13
C TYR A 263 -4.21 -21.16 8.62
N ILE A 264 -3.06 -21.40 7.98
CA ILE A 264 -2.96 -21.76 6.57
C ILE A 264 -3.72 -23.07 6.29
N ASN A 265 -3.53 -24.12 7.10
CA ASN A 265 -4.27 -25.37 6.96
C ASN A 265 -5.78 -25.15 7.08
N ALA A 266 -6.24 -24.31 8.01
CA ALA A 266 -7.64 -23.95 8.12
C ALA A 266 -8.16 -23.25 6.85
N GLN A 267 -7.37 -22.33 6.28
CA GLN A 267 -7.68 -21.65 5.01
C GLN A 267 -7.65 -22.60 3.80
N LEU A 268 -6.88 -23.68 3.84
CA LEU A 268 -6.89 -24.75 2.83
C LEU A 268 -8.06 -25.74 3.00
N GLY A 269 -8.87 -25.59 4.06
CA GLY A 269 -10.05 -26.41 4.30
C GLY A 269 -9.86 -27.55 5.31
N HIS A 270 -8.71 -27.62 5.98
CA HIS A 270 -8.38 -28.68 6.95
C HIS A 270 -8.87 -28.42 8.38
N ALA A 271 -9.75 -27.42 8.56
CA ALA A 271 -10.42 -27.13 9.84
C ALA A 271 -11.93 -26.87 9.65
N PRO A 272 -12.70 -27.80 9.06
CA PRO A 272 -14.08 -27.57 8.65
C PRO A 272 -15.04 -27.24 9.80
N GLY A 273 -14.69 -27.60 11.05
CA GLY A 273 -15.45 -27.23 12.24
C GLY A 273 -15.35 -25.75 12.63
N VAL A 274 -14.33 -25.03 12.14
CA VAL A 274 -14.14 -23.60 12.35
C VAL A 274 -14.40 -22.82 11.06
N LEU A 275 -13.76 -23.25 9.96
CA LEU A 275 -13.90 -22.67 8.64
C LEU A 275 -14.45 -23.74 7.68
N PRO A 276 -15.78 -23.89 7.58
CA PRO A 276 -16.39 -24.84 6.64
C PRO A 276 -16.08 -24.45 5.19
N PRO A 277 -16.15 -25.39 4.23
CA PRO A 277 -15.77 -25.15 2.83
C PRO A 277 -16.45 -23.94 2.19
N GLY A 278 -17.72 -23.67 2.51
CA GLY A 278 -18.44 -22.50 2.00
C GLY A 278 -17.88 -21.16 2.48
N THR A 279 -17.34 -21.12 3.71
CA THR A 279 -16.68 -19.94 4.28
C THR A 279 -15.31 -19.71 3.64
N VAL A 280 -14.53 -20.78 3.44
CA VAL A 280 -13.25 -20.71 2.71
C VAL A 280 -13.45 -20.26 1.27
N ALA A 281 -14.45 -20.83 0.56
CA ALA A 281 -14.78 -20.44 -0.80
C ALA A 281 -15.17 -18.97 -0.91
N ARG A 282 -15.89 -18.42 0.08
CA ARG A 282 -16.22 -17.00 0.17
C ARG A 282 -14.99 -16.13 0.40
N LEU A 283 -14.11 -16.52 1.33
CA LEU A 283 -12.88 -15.79 1.64
C LEU A 283 -11.98 -15.63 0.42
N HIS A 284 -11.87 -16.67 -0.41
CA HIS A 284 -10.94 -16.72 -1.55
C HIS A 284 -11.62 -16.44 -2.90
N GLY A 285 -12.94 -16.24 -2.92
CA GLY A 285 -13.70 -15.92 -4.12
C GLY A 285 -13.44 -14.50 -4.60
N PRO A 286 -13.17 -14.27 -5.90
CA PRO A 286 -12.88 -12.93 -6.41
C PRO A 286 -14.10 -12.01 -6.20
N LEU A 287 -13.87 -10.83 -5.61
CA LEU A 287 -14.90 -9.83 -5.33
C LEU A 287 -14.75 -8.57 -6.19
N ALA A 288 -13.53 -8.19 -6.56
CA ALA A 288 -13.26 -7.00 -7.36
C ALA A 288 -11.94 -7.11 -8.15
N ARG A 289 -11.80 -6.32 -9.22
CA ARG A 289 -10.53 -6.11 -9.97
C ARG A 289 -10.53 -4.74 -10.62
N ASN A 290 -9.35 -4.13 -10.79
CA ASN A 290 -9.22 -2.83 -11.47
C ASN A 290 -9.28 -2.92 -13.00
N GLY A 291 -8.98 -4.08 -13.58
CA GLY A 291 -9.01 -4.32 -15.01
C GLY A 291 -9.06 -5.80 -15.32
N ALA A 292 -9.55 -6.18 -16.51
CA ALA A 292 -9.80 -7.57 -16.86
C ALA A 292 -8.53 -8.45 -16.80
N ALA A 293 -7.39 -7.89 -17.22
CA ALA A 293 -6.09 -8.55 -17.24
C ALA A 293 -5.33 -8.52 -15.91
N LEU A 294 -5.84 -7.80 -14.90
CA LEU A 294 -5.21 -7.67 -13.60
C LEU A 294 -5.70 -8.74 -12.63
N ASP A 295 -4.82 -9.11 -11.70
CA ASP A 295 -5.16 -9.88 -10.51
C ASP A 295 -6.37 -9.28 -9.79
N SER A 296 -7.18 -10.16 -9.19
CA SER A 296 -8.37 -9.76 -8.44
C SER A 296 -8.13 -9.73 -6.94
N LEU A 297 -9.02 -9.07 -6.21
CA LEU A 297 -9.12 -9.13 -4.75
C LEU A 297 -10.33 -9.97 -4.35
N ALA A 298 -10.13 -10.86 -3.39
CA ALA A 298 -11.17 -11.54 -2.63
C ALA A 298 -11.43 -10.78 -1.31
N MET A 299 -11.86 -11.46 -0.24
CA MET A 299 -12.03 -10.82 1.07
C MET A 299 -10.65 -10.50 1.69
N ALA A 300 -10.08 -9.33 1.37
CA ALA A 300 -8.72 -8.93 1.75
C ALA A 300 -7.59 -9.91 1.37
N PHE A 301 -7.84 -10.88 0.48
CA PHE A 301 -6.80 -11.70 -0.15
C PHE A 301 -6.55 -11.25 -1.58
N PHE A 302 -5.30 -11.18 -1.99
CA PHE A 302 -4.92 -11.08 -3.40
C PHE A 302 -5.11 -12.44 -4.05
N VAL A 303 -5.71 -12.43 -5.24
CA VAL A 303 -5.93 -13.61 -6.06
C VAL A 303 -5.20 -13.41 -7.38
N SER A 304 -4.07 -14.10 -7.52
CA SER A 304 -3.21 -14.08 -8.70
C SER A 304 -3.11 -15.46 -9.32
N GLN A 305 -2.35 -15.57 -10.41
CA GLN A 305 -2.14 -16.83 -11.12
C GLN A 305 -0.65 -17.12 -11.37
N TRP A 306 -0.31 -18.40 -11.34
CA TRP A 306 0.99 -18.93 -11.75
C TRP A 306 0.79 -20.15 -12.62
N ASN A 307 1.12 -20.08 -13.91
CA ASN A 307 0.91 -21.18 -14.87
C ASN A 307 -0.53 -21.74 -14.86
N GLY A 308 -1.53 -20.87 -14.66
CA GLY A 308 -2.94 -21.24 -14.51
C GLY A 308 -3.35 -21.72 -13.11
N ALA A 309 -2.40 -22.00 -12.21
CA ALA A 309 -2.69 -22.28 -10.81
C ALA A 309 -3.10 -21.00 -10.08
N LYS A 310 -4.20 -21.07 -9.33
CA LYS A 310 -4.69 -19.97 -8.49
C LYS A 310 -3.79 -19.82 -7.26
N ILE A 311 -3.28 -18.61 -7.04
CA ILE A 311 -2.53 -18.23 -5.84
C ILE A 311 -3.38 -17.26 -5.02
N VAL A 312 -3.54 -17.54 -3.73
CA VAL A 312 -4.37 -16.73 -2.81
C VAL A 312 -3.55 -16.33 -1.60
N GLY A 313 -3.39 -15.05 -1.32
CA GLY A 313 -2.51 -14.63 -0.22
C GLY A 313 -2.54 -13.16 0.09
N HIS A 314 -1.69 -12.74 1.03
CA HIS A 314 -1.47 -11.33 1.34
C HIS A 314 -0.11 -11.12 1.99
N ALA A 315 0.68 -10.19 1.43
CA ALA A 315 1.96 -9.78 1.97
C ALA A 315 1.80 -8.65 3.01
N GLY A 316 2.75 -8.51 3.92
CA GLY A 316 2.75 -7.51 4.96
C GLY A 316 4.11 -6.85 5.10
N ALA A 317 4.14 -5.53 5.18
CA ALA A 317 5.33 -4.77 5.55
C ALA A 317 4.97 -3.82 6.70
N PHE A 318 5.80 -3.83 7.74
CA PHE A 318 5.73 -2.92 8.87
C PHE A 318 7.16 -2.49 9.23
N SER A 319 7.32 -1.43 10.02
CA SER A 319 8.65 -0.94 10.37
C SER A 319 9.50 -2.05 10.99
N GLY A 320 10.53 -2.48 10.26
CA GLY A 320 11.41 -3.58 10.64
C GLY A 320 10.89 -5.00 10.39
N PHE A 321 9.69 -5.21 9.85
CA PHE A 321 9.15 -6.55 9.57
C PHE A 321 8.63 -6.67 8.15
N SER A 322 8.80 -7.85 7.58
CA SER A 322 8.35 -8.17 6.23
C SER A 322 7.88 -9.60 6.17
N THR A 323 6.67 -9.80 5.66
CA THR A 323 5.92 -11.05 5.72
C THR A 323 5.26 -11.37 4.39
N ASP A 324 5.26 -12.63 3.99
CA ASP A 324 4.38 -13.11 2.94
C ASP A 324 3.64 -14.36 3.40
N MET A 325 2.40 -14.49 2.93
CA MET A 325 1.56 -15.65 3.18
C MET A 325 0.73 -15.89 1.93
N TYR A 326 0.83 -17.09 1.37
CA TYR A 326 0.01 -17.47 0.23
C TYR A 326 -0.26 -18.97 0.19
N LEU A 327 -1.33 -19.29 -0.52
CA LEU A 327 -1.93 -20.60 -0.68
C LEU A 327 -1.96 -20.94 -2.16
N ILE A 328 -1.79 -22.22 -2.46
CA ILE A 328 -2.01 -22.82 -3.77
C ILE A 328 -3.10 -23.87 -3.58
N PRO A 329 -4.40 -23.47 -3.51
CA PRO A 329 -5.46 -24.38 -3.11
C PRO A 329 -5.58 -25.61 -4.00
N GLY A 330 -5.32 -25.46 -5.31
CA GLY A 330 -5.33 -26.56 -6.27
C GLY A 330 -4.22 -27.60 -6.08
N SER A 331 -3.17 -27.26 -5.32
CA SER A 331 -2.06 -28.15 -4.96
C SER A 331 -2.09 -28.54 -3.48
N ASP A 332 -3.06 -28.01 -2.72
CA ASP A 332 -3.14 -28.09 -1.26
C ASP A 332 -1.83 -27.70 -0.55
N ILE A 333 -1.16 -26.65 -1.05
CA ILE A 333 0.10 -26.11 -0.49
C ILE A 333 -0.18 -24.74 0.11
N GLY A 334 0.48 -24.44 1.23
CA GLY A 334 0.53 -23.10 1.77
C GLY A 334 1.88 -22.75 2.38
N VAL A 335 2.25 -21.47 2.28
CA VAL A 335 3.52 -20.94 2.78
C VAL A 335 3.27 -19.69 3.57
N PHE A 336 4.01 -19.58 4.67
CA PHE A 336 4.20 -18.37 5.44
C PHE A 336 5.69 -18.15 5.65
N TYR A 337 6.16 -16.94 5.46
CA TYR A 337 7.45 -16.52 5.98
C TYR A 337 7.41 -15.09 6.44
N THR A 338 8.20 -14.78 7.46
CA THR A 338 8.41 -13.42 7.92
C THR A 338 9.84 -13.24 8.36
N TRP A 339 10.41 -12.08 8.09
CA TRP A 339 11.73 -11.69 8.55
C TRP A 339 11.69 -10.32 9.23
N ALA A 340 12.65 -10.14 10.12
CA ALA A 340 12.85 -8.94 10.91
C ALA A 340 14.18 -8.28 10.50
N GLY A 341 14.18 -6.95 10.55
CA GLY A 341 15.35 -6.13 10.28
C GLY A 341 15.57 -5.79 8.81
N SER A 342 16.71 -5.17 8.56
CA SER A 342 17.20 -4.78 7.24
C SER A 342 18.73 -4.93 7.21
N PRO A 343 19.35 -4.97 6.02
CA PRO A 343 20.78 -5.23 5.93
C PRO A 343 21.62 -4.27 6.77
N GLU A 344 22.65 -4.83 7.40
CA GLU A 344 23.78 -4.04 7.90
C GLU A 344 24.37 -3.20 6.75
N PRO A 345 24.80 -1.94 7.00
CA PRO A 345 25.49 -1.15 5.99
C PRO A 345 26.67 -1.93 5.38
N GLY A 346 26.64 -2.15 4.07
CA GLY A 346 27.67 -2.88 3.33
C GLY A 346 27.53 -4.41 3.30
N LYS A 347 26.46 -5.00 3.85
CA LYS A 347 26.23 -6.47 3.88
C LYS A 347 25.36 -7.02 2.74
N GLY A 348 25.15 -6.25 1.68
CA GLY A 348 24.45 -6.70 0.47
C GLY A 348 22.98 -6.32 0.43
N GLU A 349 22.28 -6.83 -0.59
CA GLU A 349 20.91 -6.43 -0.92
C GLU A 349 19.88 -6.98 0.07
N PRO A 350 18.85 -6.19 0.42
CA PRO A 350 17.71 -6.68 1.21
C PRO A 350 17.06 -7.92 0.59
N LEU A 351 16.43 -8.74 1.44
CA LEU A 351 15.53 -9.78 0.96
C LEU A 351 14.39 -9.12 0.13
N ASP A 352 14.06 -9.74 -1.01
CA ASP A 352 13.08 -9.22 -1.96
C ASP A 352 11.87 -10.15 -2.05
N TYR A 353 10.68 -9.62 -1.75
CA TYR A 353 9.41 -10.36 -1.80
C TYR A 353 9.19 -11.10 -3.11
N GLY A 354 9.42 -10.40 -4.24
CA GLY A 354 9.16 -10.95 -5.56
C GLY A 354 10.09 -12.13 -5.86
N LYS A 355 11.37 -12.05 -5.47
CA LYS A 355 12.34 -13.16 -5.62
C LYS A 355 11.98 -14.33 -4.73
N LEU A 356 11.66 -14.09 -3.46
CA LEU A 356 11.28 -15.14 -2.51
C LEU A 356 10.04 -15.90 -3.00
N GLN A 357 8.97 -15.18 -3.33
CA GLN A 357 7.73 -15.77 -3.82
C GLN A 357 7.94 -16.53 -5.14
N ALA A 358 8.62 -15.93 -6.12
CA ALA A 358 8.86 -16.58 -7.41
C ALA A 358 9.74 -17.83 -7.27
N SER A 359 10.74 -17.82 -6.38
CA SER A 359 11.60 -18.99 -6.15
C SER A 359 10.83 -20.16 -5.55
N PHE A 360 9.94 -19.90 -4.58
CA PHE A 360 9.10 -20.95 -4.00
C PHE A 360 8.05 -21.45 -4.99
N LEU A 361 7.37 -20.55 -5.72
CA LEU A 361 6.40 -20.96 -6.74
C LEU A 361 7.08 -21.75 -7.86
N THR A 362 8.35 -21.45 -8.18
CA THR A 362 9.14 -22.26 -9.10
C THR A 362 9.41 -23.66 -8.55
N LEU A 363 9.74 -23.77 -7.25
CA LEU A 363 9.90 -25.06 -6.58
C LEU A 363 8.60 -25.87 -6.57
N ALA A 364 7.46 -25.23 -6.28
CA ALA A 364 6.17 -25.90 -6.11
C ALA A 364 5.43 -26.19 -7.43
N LEU A 365 5.54 -25.30 -8.43
CA LEU A 365 4.72 -25.32 -9.65
C LEU A 365 5.54 -25.27 -10.95
N GLY A 366 6.88 -25.32 -10.84
CA GLY A 366 7.78 -25.14 -11.95
C GLY A 366 7.93 -23.69 -12.39
N LYS A 367 8.88 -23.46 -13.31
CA LYS A 367 9.24 -22.12 -13.81
C LYS A 367 8.01 -21.39 -14.35
N PHE A 368 7.93 -20.09 -14.07
CA PHE A 368 6.89 -19.23 -14.61
C PHE A 368 6.91 -19.21 -16.14
N LEU A 369 5.74 -19.43 -16.74
CA LEU A 369 5.49 -19.34 -18.17
C LEU A 369 4.87 -17.97 -18.45
N ALA A 370 5.70 -17.06 -18.94
CA ALA A 370 5.27 -15.71 -19.24
C ALA A 370 4.19 -15.67 -20.32
N PRO A 371 3.19 -14.77 -20.23
CA PRO A 371 2.22 -14.56 -21.29
C PRO A 371 2.94 -14.25 -22.60
N ALA A 372 2.50 -14.86 -23.70
CA ALA A 372 3.05 -14.57 -25.02
C ALA A 372 2.83 -13.09 -25.36
N PRO A 373 3.83 -12.39 -25.91
CA PRO A 373 3.62 -11.05 -26.44
C PRO A 373 2.59 -11.11 -27.59
N LEU A 374 1.84 -10.03 -27.78
CA LEU A 374 1.05 -9.84 -28.99
C LEU A 374 1.96 -9.94 -30.22
N ALA A 375 1.47 -10.59 -31.28
CA ALA A 375 2.20 -10.80 -32.53
C ALA A 375 2.70 -9.47 -33.14
N VAL A 376 1.92 -8.41 -32.97
CA VAL A 376 2.31 -7.03 -33.28
C VAL A 376 2.19 -6.20 -32.00
N GLN A 377 3.28 -5.58 -31.58
CA GLN A 377 3.28 -4.70 -30.41
C GLN A 377 2.66 -3.34 -30.79
N PRO A 378 1.55 -2.93 -30.14
CA PRO A 378 0.93 -1.63 -30.40
C PRO A 378 1.86 -0.51 -29.95
N ASP A 379 1.81 0.63 -30.64
CA ASP A 379 2.54 1.83 -30.21
C ASP A 379 2.01 2.33 -28.85
N PRO A 380 2.83 2.32 -27.77
CA PRO A 380 2.41 2.79 -26.46
C PRO A 380 2.56 4.31 -26.29
N SER A 381 2.83 5.07 -27.36
CA SER A 381 3.04 6.53 -27.30
C SER A 381 1.91 7.28 -26.62
N ALA A 382 0.67 6.83 -26.82
CA ALA A 382 -0.50 7.38 -26.14
C ALA A 382 -0.39 7.29 -24.61
N PHE A 383 0.39 6.36 -24.04
CA PHE A 383 0.54 6.15 -22.59
C PHE A 383 1.77 6.82 -21.97
N TYR A 384 2.62 7.50 -22.75
CA TYR A 384 3.83 8.13 -22.21
C TYR A 384 3.52 9.37 -21.38
N GLY A 385 4.05 9.43 -20.16
CA GLY A 385 3.85 10.59 -19.30
C GLY A 385 4.01 10.28 -17.83
N ARG A 386 3.59 11.23 -17.01
CA ARG A 386 3.65 11.14 -15.56
C ARG A 386 2.24 10.89 -15.01
N TYR A 387 2.13 9.98 -14.07
CA TYR A 387 0.88 9.52 -13.49
C TYR A 387 0.93 9.70 -11.98
N TRP A 388 -0.05 10.37 -11.40
CA TRP A 388 -0.12 10.58 -9.97
C TRP A 388 -0.93 9.47 -9.32
N ASP A 389 -0.30 8.73 -8.41
CA ASP A 389 -0.93 7.65 -7.66
C ASP A 389 -2.10 8.19 -6.81
N GLU A 390 -3.23 7.49 -6.84
CA GLU A 390 -4.41 7.85 -6.05
C GLU A 390 -4.29 7.39 -4.59
N ARG A 391 -3.37 6.46 -4.27
CA ARG A 391 -3.04 6.03 -2.91
C ARG A 391 -2.14 7.06 -2.22
N ARG A 392 -2.75 8.16 -1.78
CA ARG A 392 -2.08 9.25 -1.09
C ARG A 392 -3.04 10.06 -0.23
N PRO A 393 -2.52 10.91 0.67
CA PRO A 393 -3.29 12.00 1.24
C PRO A 393 -3.67 12.99 0.13
N GLN A 394 -4.94 13.42 0.09
CA GLN A 394 -5.46 14.35 -0.89
C GLN A 394 -6.05 15.62 -0.25
N THR A 395 -6.62 15.51 0.95
CA THR A 395 -7.35 16.60 1.61
C THR A 395 -6.60 17.26 2.76
N THR A 396 -5.45 16.72 3.16
CA THR A 396 -4.65 17.21 4.28
C THR A 396 -3.34 17.84 3.81
N PHE A 397 -2.59 18.49 4.72
CA PHE A 397 -1.33 19.16 4.38
C PHE A 397 -0.26 18.17 3.86
N GLU A 398 -0.34 16.89 4.25
CA GLU A 398 0.53 15.81 3.76
C GLU A 398 0.41 15.59 2.24
N SER A 399 -0.66 16.10 1.60
CA SER A 399 -0.80 16.08 0.14
C SER A 399 0.35 16.78 -0.59
N ILE A 400 0.99 17.78 0.03
CA ILE A 400 2.17 18.50 -0.50
C ILE A 400 3.41 17.59 -0.55
N VAL A 401 3.52 16.66 0.39
CA VAL A 401 4.61 15.66 0.47
C VAL A 401 4.33 14.48 -0.48
N GLY A 402 3.08 14.29 -0.90
CA GLY A 402 2.65 13.28 -1.88
C GLY A 402 3.23 13.45 -3.29
N ALA A 403 4.14 14.39 -3.51
CA ALA A 403 4.82 14.60 -4.78
C ALA A 403 5.76 13.47 -5.19
N SER A 404 6.16 12.61 -4.25
CA SER A 404 6.91 11.37 -4.52
C SER A 404 6.05 10.24 -5.10
N ALA A 405 4.72 10.37 -5.09
CA ALA A 405 3.79 9.35 -5.57
C ALA A 405 3.52 9.45 -7.08
N VAL A 406 4.51 9.87 -7.86
CA VAL A 406 4.39 10.00 -9.33
C VAL A 406 5.08 8.82 -10.00
N GLN A 407 4.37 8.16 -10.90
CA GLN A 407 4.88 7.10 -11.76
C GLN A 407 5.15 7.66 -13.16
N THR A 408 6.32 7.37 -13.73
CA THR A 408 6.69 7.79 -15.08
C THR A 408 6.60 6.61 -16.03
N VAL A 409 5.76 6.73 -17.05
CA VAL A 409 5.68 5.82 -18.20
C VAL A 409 6.54 6.39 -19.32
N ALA A 410 7.55 5.65 -19.73
CA ALA A 410 8.53 6.10 -20.74
C ALA A 410 8.73 5.04 -21.84
N PRO A 411 9.14 5.45 -23.05
CA PRO A 411 9.40 4.52 -24.15
C PRO A 411 10.52 3.53 -23.84
N ALA A 412 10.42 2.33 -24.42
CA ALA A 412 11.48 1.34 -24.49
C ALA A 412 11.55 0.70 -25.89
N PRO A 413 12.69 0.12 -26.30
CA PRO A 413 12.85 -0.47 -27.63
C PRO A 413 11.77 -1.51 -27.98
N GLY A 414 11.32 -1.48 -29.25
CA GLY A 414 10.37 -2.46 -29.79
C GLY A 414 8.91 -2.23 -29.40
N ASN A 415 8.45 -0.98 -29.36
CA ASN A 415 7.10 -0.59 -28.93
C ASN A 415 6.76 -1.09 -27.52
N ARG A 416 7.74 -0.98 -26.62
CA ARG A 416 7.63 -1.35 -25.22
C ARG A 416 7.64 -0.09 -24.36
N LEU A 417 7.38 -0.27 -23.07
CA LEU A 417 7.42 0.84 -22.11
C LEU A 417 8.21 0.46 -20.85
N THR A 418 8.62 1.47 -20.10
CA THR A 418 9.10 1.32 -18.71
C THR A 418 8.19 2.07 -17.76
N ILE A 419 8.09 1.58 -16.53
CA ILE A 419 7.44 2.26 -15.41
C ILE A 419 8.51 2.60 -14.38
N ASN A 420 8.74 3.88 -14.12
CA ASN A 420 9.82 4.35 -13.23
C ASN A 420 11.19 3.77 -13.60
N GLY A 421 11.46 3.64 -14.91
CA GLY A 421 12.69 3.03 -15.43
C GLY A 421 12.75 1.49 -15.31
N LYS A 422 11.76 0.83 -14.69
CA LYS A 422 11.66 -0.63 -14.65
C LYS A 422 10.95 -1.16 -15.90
N GLY A 423 11.46 -2.25 -16.47
CA GLY A 423 10.95 -2.84 -17.70
C GLY A 423 12.08 -3.50 -18.50
N PRO A 424 11.88 -3.77 -19.81
CA PRO A 424 10.77 -3.29 -20.63
C PRO A 424 9.50 -4.14 -20.47
N TYR A 425 8.35 -3.47 -20.37
CA TYR A 425 7.03 -4.08 -20.42
C TYR A 425 6.59 -4.25 -21.88
N TYR A 426 6.03 -5.41 -22.20
CA TYR A 426 5.46 -5.75 -23.50
C TYR A 426 3.94 -5.98 -23.39
N ALA A 427 3.22 -5.69 -24.47
CA ALA A 427 1.79 -5.94 -24.55
C ALA A 427 1.51 -7.44 -24.76
N PHE A 428 0.65 -8.00 -23.92
CA PHE A 428 0.14 -9.38 -24.05
C PHE A 428 -1.38 -9.41 -24.30
N ALA A 429 -2.05 -8.28 -24.13
CA ALA A 429 -3.46 -8.04 -24.47
C ALA A 429 -3.66 -6.55 -24.77
N PRO A 430 -4.77 -6.14 -25.41
CA PRO A 430 -5.07 -4.72 -25.64
C PRO A 430 -4.96 -3.90 -24.35
N ASN A 431 -4.19 -2.80 -24.41
CA ASN A 431 -3.90 -1.90 -23.30
C ASN A 431 -3.34 -2.58 -22.03
N SER A 432 -2.87 -3.82 -22.12
CA SER A 432 -2.44 -4.63 -20.99
C SER A 432 -1.00 -5.09 -21.20
N TYR A 433 -0.14 -4.71 -20.26
CA TYR A 433 1.30 -4.87 -20.37
C TYR A 433 1.83 -5.67 -19.19
N THR A 434 2.81 -6.51 -19.46
CA THR A 434 3.53 -7.28 -18.43
C THR A 434 5.02 -7.22 -18.71
N MET A 435 5.83 -7.59 -17.73
CA MET A 435 7.25 -7.78 -17.92
C MET A 435 7.69 -9.10 -17.29
N VAL A 436 8.83 -9.59 -17.77
CA VAL A 436 9.59 -10.66 -17.11
C VAL A 436 10.89 -10.01 -16.71
N ASN A 437 11.27 -10.12 -15.43
CA ASN A 437 12.55 -9.58 -14.98
C ASN A 437 13.69 -10.40 -15.58
N ASP A 438 14.91 -9.86 -15.56
CA ASP A 438 16.10 -10.53 -16.13
C ASP A 438 16.39 -11.91 -15.50
N ASP A 439 15.98 -12.11 -14.25
CA ASP A 439 16.08 -13.39 -13.53
C ASP A 439 14.94 -14.39 -13.86
N GLY A 440 14.08 -14.05 -14.84
CA GLY A 440 13.01 -14.92 -15.35
C GLY A 440 11.73 -14.94 -14.51
N ARG A 441 11.65 -14.15 -13.43
CA ARG A 441 10.45 -14.08 -12.58
C ARG A 441 9.38 -13.16 -13.19
N PRO A 442 8.08 -13.43 -12.93
CA PRO A 442 7.02 -12.52 -13.34
C PRO A 442 7.27 -11.12 -12.78
N GLY A 443 7.13 -10.12 -13.64
CA GLY A 443 7.04 -8.73 -13.23
C GLY A 443 5.61 -8.34 -12.89
N GLY A 444 5.40 -7.03 -12.72
CA GLY A 444 4.06 -6.48 -12.54
C GLY A 444 3.23 -6.63 -13.82
N VAL A 445 1.92 -6.80 -13.65
CA VAL A 445 0.94 -6.58 -14.72
C VAL A 445 0.34 -5.21 -14.52
N ILE A 446 0.28 -4.43 -15.59
CA ILE A 446 -0.37 -3.12 -15.63
C ILE A 446 -1.38 -3.09 -16.78
N ALA A 447 -2.38 -2.22 -16.67
CA ALA A 447 -3.28 -1.94 -17.77
C ALA A 447 -3.54 -0.43 -17.88
N PHE A 448 -4.05 0.01 -19.04
CA PHE A 448 -4.45 1.39 -19.27
C PHE A 448 -5.93 1.49 -19.63
N ASP A 449 -6.58 2.52 -19.11
CA ASP A 449 -7.94 2.94 -19.48
C ASP A 449 -7.94 4.46 -19.72
N GLY A 450 -7.76 4.84 -20.99
CA GLY A 450 -7.52 6.23 -21.39
C GLY A 450 -6.30 6.82 -20.68
N GLU A 451 -6.52 7.88 -19.90
CA GLU A 451 -5.50 8.61 -19.15
C GLU A 451 -5.09 7.95 -17.82
N ARG A 452 -5.46 6.69 -17.61
CA ARG A 452 -5.37 6.03 -16.29
C ARG A 452 -4.49 4.80 -16.38
N LEU A 453 -3.57 4.69 -15.44
CA LEU A 453 -2.71 3.54 -15.21
C LEU A 453 -3.32 2.68 -14.09
N LEU A 454 -3.62 1.43 -14.42
CA LEU A 454 -4.30 0.47 -13.58
C LEU A 454 -3.31 -0.56 -13.04
N GLN A 455 -3.35 -0.82 -11.74
CA GLN A 455 -2.54 -1.83 -11.06
C GLN A 455 -3.45 -2.67 -10.13
N ARG A 456 -2.95 -3.81 -9.63
CA ARG A 456 -3.74 -4.74 -8.79
C ARG A 456 -4.47 -4.07 -7.62
N VAL A 457 -3.75 -3.25 -6.85
CA VAL A 457 -4.28 -2.47 -5.71
C VAL A 457 -3.92 -0.99 -5.80
N GLY A 458 -3.73 -0.52 -7.02
CA GLY A 458 -3.27 0.82 -7.31
C GLY A 458 -3.96 1.39 -8.54
N TYR A 459 -4.06 2.70 -8.55
CA TYR A 459 -4.69 3.47 -9.62
C TYR A 459 -3.94 4.77 -9.71
N ALA A 460 -3.53 5.18 -10.91
CA ALA A 460 -2.84 6.44 -11.11
C ALA A 460 -3.42 7.17 -12.32
N THR A 461 -3.55 8.49 -12.21
CA THR A 461 -4.13 9.32 -13.27
C THR A 461 -3.04 10.18 -13.88
N ARG A 462 -3.00 10.29 -15.21
CA ARG A 462 -2.00 11.13 -15.87
C ARG A 462 -2.13 12.58 -15.41
N VAL A 463 -0.99 13.18 -15.10
CA VAL A 463 -0.90 14.60 -14.77
C VAL A 463 -0.35 15.39 -15.96
N SER A 464 -0.94 16.55 -16.22
CA SER A 464 -0.38 17.56 -17.11
C SER A 464 0.79 18.27 -16.41
N GLY A 465 1.68 18.94 -17.15
CA GLY A 465 2.93 19.49 -16.59
C GLY A 465 2.72 20.44 -15.40
N LEU A 466 1.70 21.31 -15.46
CA LEU A 466 1.32 22.18 -14.35
C LEU A 466 0.58 21.43 -13.23
N GLY A 467 -0.15 20.36 -13.55
CA GLY A 467 -0.76 19.46 -12.57
C GLY A 467 0.22 18.50 -11.89
N ASP A 468 1.50 18.49 -12.31
CA ASP A 468 2.51 17.63 -11.70
C ASP A 468 2.77 18.04 -10.24
N PRO A 469 2.76 17.10 -9.29
CA PRO A 469 2.98 17.39 -7.88
C PRO A 469 4.35 18.00 -7.60
N GLY A 470 5.38 17.57 -8.34
CA GLY A 470 6.71 18.16 -8.22
C GLY A 470 6.68 19.63 -8.59
N THR A 471 6.01 19.97 -9.69
CA THR A 471 5.75 21.37 -10.08
C THR A 471 5.00 22.12 -9.00
N GLN A 472 3.90 21.58 -8.48
CA GLN A 472 3.09 22.24 -7.45
C GLN A 472 3.90 22.47 -6.16
N THR A 473 4.70 21.50 -5.74
CA THR A 473 5.57 21.63 -4.56
C THR A 473 6.66 22.67 -4.79
N THR A 474 7.31 22.68 -5.96
CA THR A 474 8.31 23.70 -6.31
C THR A 474 7.71 25.11 -6.32
N LEU A 475 6.55 25.29 -6.94
CA LEU A 475 5.83 26.57 -6.97
C LEU A 475 5.44 27.03 -5.56
N THR A 476 4.96 26.10 -4.71
CA THR A 476 4.55 26.38 -3.32
C THR A 476 5.75 26.77 -2.46
N LEU A 477 6.85 26.01 -2.51
CA LEU A 477 8.08 26.34 -1.78
C LEU A 477 8.68 27.67 -2.25
N GLY A 478 8.66 27.94 -3.56
CA GLY A 478 9.06 29.22 -4.11
C GLY A 478 8.21 30.38 -3.56
N ALA A 479 6.88 30.22 -3.54
CA ALA A 479 5.96 31.22 -2.97
C ALA A 479 6.19 31.45 -1.47
N LEU A 480 6.47 30.41 -0.70
CA LEU A 480 6.80 30.52 0.74
C LEU A 480 8.11 31.28 0.98
N VAL A 481 9.13 31.04 0.17
CA VAL A 481 10.39 31.80 0.24
C VAL A 481 10.13 33.28 -0.06
N VAL A 482 9.34 33.59 -1.09
CA VAL A 482 8.95 34.97 -1.41
C VAL A 482 8.14 35.62 -0.27
N LEU A 483 7.23 34.89 0.36
CA LEU A 483 6.47 35.40 1.52
C LEU A 483 7.39 35.69 2.72
N LEU A 484 8.25 34.75 3.09
CA LEU A 484 9.17 34.90 4.22
C LEU A 484 10.12 36.08 4.01
N THR A 485 10.64 36.21 2.79
CA THR A 485 11.51 37.34 2.42
C THR A 485 10.76 38.67 2.45
N GLY A 486 9.50 38.72 2.01
CA GLY A 486 8.64 39.89 2.11
C GLY A 486 8.35 40.32 3.55
N VAL A 487 8.05 39.36 4.44
CA VAL A 487 7.84 39.62 5.89
C VAL A 487 9.11 40.16 6.55
N LEU A 488 10.26 39.54 6.27
CA LEU A 488 11.55 40.03 6.78
C LEU A 488 11.86 41.44 6.26
N GLY A 489 11.55 41.72 5.00
CA GLY A 489 11.69 43.06 4.42
C GLY A 489 10.78 44.10 5.10
N ALA A 490 9.54 43.72 5.40
CA ALA A 490 8.60 44.58 6.12
C ALA A 490 9.04 44.89 7.56
N ILE A 491 9.54 43.88 8.28
CA ILE A 491 10.11 44.04 9.63
C ILE A 491 11.31 44.98 9.60
N TRP A 492 12.17 44.87 8.59
CA TRP A 492 13.31 45.77 8.42
C TRP A 492 12.89 47.22 8.09
N MET A 493 11.83 47.39 7.31
CA MET A 493 11.31 48.71 6.91
C MET A 493 10.50 49.44 7.99
N ARG A 494 10.10 48.77 9.09
CA ARG A 494 9.38 49.38 10.23
C ARG A 494 10.05 50.63 10.81
N GLY A 495 11.37 50.79 10.64
CA GLY A 495 12.11 51.98 11.07
C GLY A 495 12.26 53.11 10.02
N ARG A 496 11.87 52.89 8.75
CA ARG A 496 12.26 53.77 7.63
C ARG A 496 11.14 54.24 6.70
N ALA A 497 9.99 53.55 6.63
CA ALA A 497 8.87 53.95 5.76
C ALA A 497 7.52 53.77 6.48
N ARG A 498 6.82 54.87 6.77
CA ARG A 498 5.68 54.87 7.72
C ARG A 498 4.31 54.46 7.14
N LEU A 499 4.12 54.35 5.82
CA LEU A 499 2.79 54.07 5.23
C LEU A 499 2.77 53.02 4.10
N ILE A 500 3.82 52.91 3.27
CA ILE A 500 3.81 52.02 2.09
C ILE A 500 4.28 50.60 2.43
N ALA A 501 5.28 50.47 3.30
CA ALA A 501 5.83 49.19 3.74
C ALA A 501 4.80 48.21 4.35
N PRO A 502 3.89 48.62 5.26
CA PRO A 502 2.90 47.70 5.82
C PRO A 502 1.84 47.25 4.80
N LEU A 503 1.52 48.06 3.79
CA LEU A 503 0.55 47.69 2.74
C LEU A 503 1.15 46.66 1.78
N ILE A 504 2.42 46.84 1.38
CA ILE A 504 3.17 45.87 0.57
C ILE A 504 3.35 44.56 1.36
N ALA A 505 3.66 44.66 2.66
CA ALA A 505 3.74 43.50 3.55
C ALA A 505 2.42 42.75 3.67
N LEU A 506 1.29 43.47 3.76
CA LEU A 506 -0.04 42.89 3.83
C LEU A 506 -0.39 42.17 2.52
N VAL A 507 -0.12 42.76 1.36
CA VAL A 507 -0.33 42.10 0.06
C VAL A 507 0.57 40.88 -0.09
N ALA A 508 1.86 41.00 0.28
CA ALA A 508 2.82 39.89 0.26
C ALA A 508 2.50 38.76 1.27
N LEU A 509 1.70 39.03 2.30
CA LEU A 509 1.24 38.05 3.28
C LEU A 509 -0.09 37.40 2.88
N VAL A 510 -1.07 38.21 2.44
CA VAL A 510 -2.45 37.76 2.16
C VAL A 510 -2.50 36.92 0.88
N VAL A 511 -1.76 37.31 -0.15
CA VAL A 511 -1.77 36.61 -1.44
C VAL A 511 -1.28 35.15 -1.32
N PRO A 512 -0.08 34.87 -0.76
CA PRO A 512 0.37 33.48 -0.64
C PRO A 512 -0.40 32.72 0.44
N LEU A 513 -0.94 33.39 1.47
CA LEU A 513 -1.85 32.77 2.45
C LEU A 513 -3.15 32.30 1.79
N VAL A 514 -3.75 33.09 0.91
CA VAL A 514 -4.94 32.68 0.13
C VAL A 514 -4.62 31.51 -0.81
N LEU A 515 -3.44 31.51 -1.44
CA LEU A 515 -2.96 30.41 -2.28
C LEU A 515 -2.62 29.14 -1.48
N PHE A 516 -2.24 29.28 -0.21
CA PHE A 516 -1.87 28.19 0.70
C PHE A 516 -3.09 27.59 1.42
N VAL A 517 -4.13 28.38 1.66
CA VAL A 517 -5.36 27.95 2.35
C VAL A 517 -6.33 27.22 1.42
N LEU A 518 -6.21 27.37 0.10
CA LEU A 518 -7.04 26.63 -0.85
C LEU A 518 -6.49 25.19 -1.01
N PRO A 519 -7.18 24.15 -0.51
CA PRO A 519 -6.69 22.78 -0.60
C PRO A 519 -6.51 22.33 -2.06
N PRO A 520 -5.47 21.55 -2.38
CA PRO A 520 -5.14 21.11 -3.74
C PRO A 520 -6.21 20.23 -4.42
N GLY A 521 -7.33 19.92 -3.75
CA GLY A 521 -8.49 19.21 -4.29
C GLY A 521 -9.72 20.09 -4.63
N LEU A 522 -9.75 21.37 -4.22
CA LEU A 522 -10.83 22.29 -4.62
C LEU A 522 -10.65 22.81 -6.06
N GLU A 523 -9.41 22.85 -6.56
CA GLU A 523 -9.08 23.45 -7.86
C GLU A 523 -9.76 22.76 -9.06
N PRO A 524 -9.81 21.41 -9.15
CA PRO A 524 -10.46 20.75 -10.29
C PRO A 524 -11.98 20.65 -10.13
N SER A 525 -12.50 20.65 -8.89
CA SER A 525 -13.93 20.46 -8.61
C SER A 525 -14.78 21.73 -8.83
N ILE A 526 -14.16 22.92 -8.76
CA ILE A 526 -14.84 24.20 -8.98
C ILE A 526 -14.99 24.52 -10.49
N ILE A 527 -14.12 24.00 -11.37
CA ILE A 527 -14.07 24.39 -12.81
C ILE A 527 -13.99 23.17 -13.74
N GLY A 528 -14.73 22.10 -13.44
CA GLY A 528 -14.93 21.00 -14.40
C GLY A 528 -13.66 20.24 -14.82
N GLY A 529 -12.62 20.21 -13.98
CA GLY A 529 -11.43 19.38 -14.17
C GLY A 529 -10.19 20.07 -14.73
N ASP A 530 -10.23 21.36 -15.08
CA ASP A 530 -9.05 22.10 -15.57
C ASP A 530 -8.45 23.02 -14.48
N ALA A 531 -7.28 22.64 -13.94
CA ALA A 531 -6.55 23.40 -12.93
C ALA A 531 -5.74 24.57 -13.53
N THR A 532 -5.62 24.66 -14.85
CA THR A 532 -4.78 25.65 -15.56
C THR A 532 -5.08 27.11 -15.16
N PRO A 533 -6.34 27.57 -15.07
CA PRO A 533 -6.65 28.97 -14.70
C PRO A 533 -6.18 29.34 -13.29
N PHE A 534 -6.28 28.39 -12.36
CA PHE A 534 -5.90 28.60 -10.97
C PHE A 534 -4.38 28.63 -10.80
N ILE A 535 -3.67 27.83 -11.59
CA ILE A 535 -2.20 27.81 -11.64
C ILE A 535 -1.66 29.09 -12.27
N VAL A 536 -2.26 29.56 -13.37
CA VAL A 536 -1.94 30.87 -13.96
C VAL A 536 -2.16 32.00 -12.96
N LEU A 537 -3.26 31.95 -12.19
CA LEU A 537 -3.52 32.91 -11.11
C LEU A 537 -2.45 32.86 -10.02
N LYS A 538 -2.03 31.67 -9.56
CA LYS A 538 -0.94 31.49 -8.58
C LYS A 538 0.37 32.11 -9.08
N ILE A 539 0.75 31.81 -10.32
CA ILE A 539 1.97 32.33 -10.95
C ILE A 539 1.90 33.85 -11.08
N ALA A 540 0.77 34.39 -11.55
CA ALA A 540 0.57 35.83 -11.66
C ALA A 540 0.65 36.51 -10.29
N LEU A 541 0.04 35.95 -9.25
CA LEU A 541 0.10 36.47 -7.88
C LEU A 541 1.54 36.46 -7.33
N VAL A 542 2.29 35.37 -7.52
CA VAL A 542 3.70 35.28 -7.10
C VAL A 542 4.57 36.28 -7.85
N ALA A 543 4.38 36.42 -9.16
CA ALA A 543 5.09 37.40 -9.97
C ALA A 543 4.78 38.85 -9.53
N ILE A 544 3.51 39.16 -9.26
CA ILE A 544 3.07 40.47 -8.77
C ILE A 544 3.68 40.76 -7.39
N VAL A 545 3.66 39.79 -6.47
CA VAL A 545 4.26 39.95 -5.13
C VAL A 545 5.78 40.10 -5.21
N ALA A 546 6.46 39.32 -6.03
CA ALA A 546 7.90 39.43 -6.25
C ALA A 546 8.27 40.79 -6.86
N LEU A 547 7.51 41.26 -7.86
CA LEU A 547 7.70 42.56 -8.48
C LEU A 547 7.42 43.71 -7.51
N ALA A 548 6.35 43.63 -6.72
CA ALA A 548 6.02 44.63 -5.71
C ALA A 548 7.05 44.68 -4.57
N ALA A 549 7.57 43.53 -4.13
CA ALA A 549 8.66 43.46 -3.16
C ALA A 549 9.95 44.06 -3.72
N TRP A 550 10.29 43.76 -4.98
CA TRP A 550 11.46 44.31 -5.66
C TRP A 550 11.35 45.84 -5.88
N LEU A 551 10.20 46.34 -6.34
CA LEU A 551 9.91 47.78 -6.51
C LEU A 551 9.94 48.53 -5.18
N GLY A 552 9.28 47.99 -4.15
CA GLY A 552 9.29 48.59 -2.81
C GLY A 552 10.69 48.67 -2.22
N TRP A 553 11.56 47.70 -2.53
CA TRP A 553 12.94 47.64 -2.04
C TRP A 553 13.90 48.56 -2.80
N THR A 554 13.81 48.60 -4.14
CA THR A 554 14.63 49.48 -4.99
C THR A 554 14.34 50.95 -4.73
N LEU A 555 13.07 51.31 -4.51
CA LEU A 555 12.68 52.67 -4.14
C LEU A 555 13.10 53.07 -2.72
N ALA A 556 13.37 52.10 -1.83
CA ALA A 556 13.73 52.34 -0.43
C ALA A 556 15.25 52.44 -0.16
N THR A 557 16.13 52.12 -1.11
CA THR A 557 17.60 52.10 -0.86
C THR A 557 18.45 52.62 -2.03
N ALA A 558 19.23 53.69 -1.79
CA ALA A 558 20.26 54.16 -2.74
C ALA A 558 21.60 53.39 -2.64
N LYS A 559 21.85 52.69 -1.51
CA LYS A 559 23.02 51.81 -1.27
C LYS A 559 22.62 50.60 -0.40
N PRO A 560 22.50 49.38 -0.94
CA PRO A 560 21.99 48.21 -0.20
C PRO A 560 23.05 47.60 0.75
N GLY A 561 22.68 47.39 2.02
CA GLY A 561 23.48 46.69 3.04
C GLY A 561 23.47 45.15 2.88
N LEU A 562 24.16 44.42 3.76
CA LEU A 562 24.33 42.94 3.65
C LEU A 562 23.00 42.17 3.57
N LEU A 563 22.04 42.49 4.45
CA LEU A 563 20.71 41.86 4.45
C LEU A 563 19.92 42.13 3.15
N ALA A 564 20.15 43.29 2.52
CA ALA A 564 19.54 43.65 1.25
C ALA A 564 20.07 42.80 0.09
N ARG A 565 21.37 42.49 0.10
CA ARG A 565 22.01 41.63 -0.89
C ARG A 565 21.56 40.17 -0.74
N ILE A 566 21.41 39.70 0.50
CA ILE A 566 20.86 38.38 0.80
C ILE A 566 19.41 38.28 0.32
N HIS A 567 18.57 39.27 0.63
CA HIS A 567 17.17 39.32 0.18
C HIS A 567 17.04 39.32 -1.36
N GLY A 568 17.77 40.19 -2.06
CA GLY A 568 17.79 40.22 -3.52
C GLY A 568 18.31 38.92 -4.15
N GLY A 569 19.32 38.31 -3.53
CA GLY A 569 19.80 36.98 -3.92
C GLY A 569 18.74 35.89 -3.76
N LEU A 570 18.00 35.90 -2.65
CA LEU A 570 16.90 34.94 -2.41
C LEU A 570 15.72 35.14 -3.38
N ILE A 571 15.38 36.38 -3.74
CA ILE A 571 14.38 36.67 -4.79
C ILE A 571 14.87 36.17 -6.15
N GLY A 572 16.14 36.40 -6.50
CA GLY A 572 16.73 35.89 -7.73
C GLY A 572 16.72 34.35 -7.78
N ILE A 573 17.10 33.70 -6.68
CA ILE A 573 17.02 32.24 -6.54
C ILE A 573 15.57 31.77 -6.66
N ALA A 574 14.61 32.42 -6.00
CA ALA A 574 13.20 32.08 -6.11
C ALA A 574 12.69 32.24 -7.56
N ALA A 575 13.06 33.31 -8.27
CA ALA A 575 12.71 33.51 -9.66
C ALA A 575 13.28 32.40 -10.56
N VAL A 576 14.54 32.00 -10.36
CA VAL A 576 15.16 30.88 -11.09
C VAL A 576 14.44 29.57 -10.77
N VAL A 577 14.17 29.28 -9.50
CA VAL A 577 13.45 28.08 -9.05
C VAL A 577 12.03 28.03 -9.64
N LEU A 578 11.38 29.18 -9.82
CA LEU A 578 10.05 29.29 -10.46
C LEU A 578 10.10 29.12 -11.98
N ILE A 579 11.23 29.38 -12.65
CA ILE A 579 11.41 29.20 -14.10
C ILE A 579 11.72 27.74 -14.47
N VAL A 580 12.40 26.99 -13.60
CA VAL A 580 12.82 25.60 -13.86
C VAL A 580 11.66 24.67 -14.28
N PRO A 581 10.47 24.71 -13.66
CA PRO A 581 9.33 23.91 -14.12
C PRO A 581 8.87 24.28 -15.55
N PHE A 582 8.90 25.56 -15.92
CA PHE A 582 8.49 25.99 -17.26
C PHE A 582 9.42 25.47 -18.37
N ALA A 583 10.72 25.53 -18.13
CA ALA A 583 11.72 24.98 -19.06
C ALA A 583 11.63 23.46 -19.14
N PHE A 584 11.34 22.78 -18.02
CA PHE A 584 11.23 21.32 -17.96
C PHE A 584 9.98 20.77 -18.65
N PHE A 585 8.89 21.53 -18.68
CA PHE A 585 7.62 21.13 -19.31
C PHE A 585 7.36 21.79 -20.69
N HIS A 586 8.34 22.49 -21.27
CA HIS A 586 8.19 23.20 -22.55
C HIS A 586 6.99 24.15 -22.61
N LEU A 587 6.73 24.87 -21.52
CA LEU A 587 5.60 25.80 -21.38
C LEU A 587 5.96 27.25 -21.80
N VAL A 588 7.14 27.45 -22.40
CA VAL A 588 7.67 28.73 -22.92
C VAL A 588 8.18 28.53 -24.34
#